data_AF-A0A318TUS5-F1
#
_entry.id   AF-A0A318TUS5-F1
#
_cell.length_a   1.000
_cell.length_b   1.000
_cell.length_c   1.000
_cell.angle_alpha   90.00
_cell.angle_beta   90.00
_cell.angle_gamma   90.00
#
_symmetry.space_group_name_H-M   'P 1'
#
loop_
_entity.id
_entity.type
_entity.pdbx_description
1 polymer ?
#
loop_
_entity_poly.entity_id
_entity_poly.type
_entity_poly.pdbx_seq_one_letter_code
_entity_poly.pdbx_strand_id
1 'polypeptide(L)'
;MYLDWFVGTMKKTFNIEVKREDVGYEAHDFYHEEIDDLLIPTEHLEKLPDPLLIEAISYVDDKGYEWIAGYVLEEETRKKLYEVWIRNGEQIAYEIYVD
;
A
#
# COMPACT_ATOMS: atom_id res chain seq x y z
N MET A 1 -9.52 -1.72 6.87
CA MET A 1 -8.09 -1.61 7.17
C MET A 1 -7.44 -2.99 7.24
N TYR A 2 -6.39 -3.20 6.45
CA TYR A 2 -5.65 -4.47 6.34
C TYR A 2 -4.52 -4.60 7.38
N LEU A 3 -4.75 -4.21 8.64
CA LEU A 3 -3.69 -4.13 9.66
C LEU A 3 -3.04 -5.48 9.99
N ASP A 4 -3.83 -6.55 10.14
CA ASP A 4 -3.28 -7.88 10.43
C ASP A 4 -2.43 -8.42 9.28
N TRP A 5 -2.84 -8.11 8.04
CA TRP A 5 -2.03 -8.41 6.86
C TRP A 5 -0.72 -7.61 6.89
N PHE A 6 -0.76 -6.31 7.16
CA PHE A 6 0.43 -5.47 7.25
C PHE A 6 1.43 -6.01 8.29
N VAL A 7 0.98 -6.19 9.54
CA VAL A 7 1.82 -6.73 10.63
C VAL A 7 2.36 -8.13 10.28
N GLY A 8 1.52 -8.98 9.69
CA GLY A 8 1.90 -10.31 9.26
C GLY A 8 2.98 -10.30 8.18
N THR A 9 2.83 -9.45 7.16
CA THR A 9 3.81 -9.29 6.07
C THR A 9 5.11 -8.69 6.59
N MET A 10 5.05 -7.65 7.42
CA MET A 10 6.21 -7.05 8.06
C MET A 10 7.05 -8.08 8.83
N LYS A 11 6.39 -8.97 9.59
CA LYS A 11 7.08 -10.02 10.32
C LYS A 11 7.61 -11.14 9.41
N LYS A 12 6.80 -11.62 8.46
CA LYS A 12 7.14 -12.81 7.64
C LYS A 12 8.16 -12.49 6.54
N THR A 13 8.02 -11.34 5.89
CA THR A 13 8.81 -10.96 4.72
C THR A 13 10.01 -10.13 5.11
N PHE A 14 9.83 -9.16 6.00
CA PHE A 14 10.88 -8.20 6.37
C PHE A 14 11.52 -8.48 7.74
N ASN A 15 10.98 -9.43 8.50
CA ASN A 15 11.41 -9.76 9.86
C ASN A 15 11.38 -8.55 10.82
N ILE A 16 10.38 -7.68 10.65
CA ILE A 16 10.13 -6.50 11.49
C ILE A 16 8.92 -6.76 12.38
N GLU A 17 9.09 -6.52 13.69
CA GLU A 17 7.99 -6.59 14.64
C GLU A 17 7.31 -5.22 14.72
N VAL A 18 6.06 -5.17 14.27
CA VAL A 18 5.25 -3.96 14.30
C VAL A 18 4.29 -4.01 15.47
N LYS A 19 4.32 -2.97 16.32
CA LYS A 19 3.26 -2.75 17.30
C LYS A 19 2.12 -2.00 16.64
N ARG A 20 0.90 -2.51 16.81
CA ARG A 20 -0.31 -1.94 16.20
C ARG A 20 -0.60 -0.50 16.62
N GLU A 21 -0.08 -0.05 17.76
CA GLU A 21 -0.25 1.31 18.27
C GLU A 21 0.65 2.34 17.57
N ASP A 22 1.70 1.87 16.88
CA ASP A 22 2.69 2.72 16.21
C ASP A 22 2.42 2.85 14.70
N VAL A 23 1.28 2.34 14.22
CA VAL A 23 0.92 2.38 12.79
C VAL A 23 0.11 3.63 12.46
N GLY A 24 0.49 4.31 11.38
CA GLY A 24 -0.31 5.33 10.73
C GLY A 24 -1.29 4.70 9.74
N TYR A 25 -2.42 5.35 9.51
CA TYR A 25 -3.40 4.96 8.50
C TYR A 25 -3.92 6.18 7.76
N GLU A 26 -3.99 6.07 6.45
CA GLU A 26 -4.54 7.08 5.56
C GLU A 26 -5.41 6.42 4.48
N ALA A 27 -6.43 7.13 4.02
CA ALA A 27 -7.28 6.71 2.91
C ALA A 27 -7.66 7.91 2.07
N HIS A 28 -7.53 7.79 0.75
CA HIS A 28 -7.85 8.86 -0.18
C HIS A 28 -8.29 8.31 -1.53
N ASP A 29 -9.29 8.96 -2.12
CA ASP A 29 -9.72 8.71 -3.49
C ASP A 29 -8.84 9.51 -4.44
N PHE A 30 -8.32 8.87 -5.49
CA PHE A 30 -7.49 9.50 -6.50
C PHE A 30 -8.05 9.23 -7.89
N TYR A 31 -8.02 10.24 -8.74
CA TYR A 31 -8.09 10.05 -10.18
C TYR A 31 -6.74 9.60 -10.71
N HIS A 32 -6.72 8.93 -11.86
CA HIS A 32 -5.47 8.47 -12.49
C HIS A 32 -4.49 9.61 -12.75
N GLU A 33 -4.99 10.80 -13.09
CA GLU A 33 -4.14 11.98 -13.35
C GLU A 33 -3.42 12.53 -12.11
N GLU A 34 -3.86 12.14 -10.91
CA GLU A 34 -3.28 12.57 -9.63
C GLU A 34 -2.21 11.60 -9.11
N ILE A 35 -2.10 10.41 -9.71
CA ILE A 35 -1.20 9.35 -9.26
C ILE A 35 0.15 9.47 -9.97
N ASP A 36 1.22 9.52 -9.18
CA ASP A 36 2.59 9.49 -9.67
C ASP A 36 2.99 8.06 -10.09
N ASP A 37 3.70 7.94 -11.22
CA ASP A 37 4.26 6.68 -11.72
C ASP A 37 5.16 5.95 -10.72
N LEU A 38 5.74 6.69 -9.76
CA LEU A 38 6.53 6.13 -8.65
C LEU A 38 5.67 5.36 -7.63
N LEU A 39 4.36 5.64 -7.57
CA LEU A 39 3.43 4.95 -6.68
C LEU A 39 2.79 3.75 -7.39
N ILE A 40 2.27 4.00 -8.59
CA ILE A 40 1.68 2.98 -9.46
C ILE A 40 2.13 3.30 -10.88
N PRO A 41 2.97 2.44 -11.50
CA PRO A 41 3.35 2.64 -12.90
C PRO A 41 2.12 2.75 -13.81
N THR A 42 2.14 3.65 -14.78
CA THR A 42 1.04 3.88 -15.74
C THR A 42 0.50 2.57 -16.32
N GLU A 43 1.36 1.62 -16.69
CA GLU A 43 0.96 0.32 -17.25
C GLU A 43 0.13 -0.56 -16.29
N HIS A 44 0.28 -0.37 -14.98
CA HIS A 44 -0.53 -1.01 -13.96
C HIS A 44 -1.80 -0.19 -13.70
N LEU A 45 -1.68 1.14 -13.69
CA LEU A 45 -2.77 2.06 -13.43
C LEU A 45 -3.91 1.91 -14.45
N GLU A 46 -3.58 1.68 -15.73
CA GLU A 46 -4.55 1.41 -16.80
C GLU A 46 -5.49 0.21 -16.52
N LYS A 47 -5.11 -0.69 -15.60
CA LYS A 47 -5.92 -1.86 -15.22
C LYS A 47 -6.78 -1.62 -13.98
N LEU A 48 -6.63 -0.46 -13.34
CA LEU A 48 -7.32 -0.12 -12.10
C LEU A 48 -8.51 0.81 -12.36
N PRO A 49 -9.50 0.87 -11.45
CA PRO A 49 -10.62 1.80 -11.56
C PRO A 49 -10.17 3.27 -11.61
N ASP A 50 -10.97 4.13 -12.22
CA ASP A 50 -10.76 5.59 -12.21
C ASP A 50 -12.10 6.28 -11.89
N PRO A 51 -12.26 6.93 -10.71
CA PRO A 51 -11.28 7.05 -9.63
C PRO A 51 -11.05 5.72 -8.88
N LEU A 52 -9.98 5.66 -8.08
CA LEU A 52 -9.69 4.54 -7.20
C LEU A 52 -9.47 5.00 -5.75
N LEU A 53 -9.82 4.12 -4.80
CA LEU A 53 -9.53 4.31 -3.39
C LEU A 53 -8.18 3.69 -3.05
N ILE A 54 -7.23 4.51 -2.60
CA ILE A 54 -5.98 4.04 -1.98
C ILE A 54 -6.12 4.12 -0.47
N GLU A 55 -5.85 3.02 0.22
CA GLU A 55 -5.56 3.02 1.65
C GLU A 55 -4.07 2.77 1.86
N ALA A 56 -3.47 3.50 2.78
CA ALA A 56 -2.07 3.35 3.15
C ALA A 56 -1.93 3.05 4.65
N ILE A 57 -1.06 2.11 4.98
CA ILE A 57 -0.61 1.86 6.35
C ILE A 57 0.87 2.20 6.41
N SER A 58 1.27 3.03 7.39
CA SER A 58 2.65 3.43 7.58
C SER A 58 3.19 3.01 8.95
N TYR A 59 4.50 2.79 9.03
CA TYR A 59 5.22 2.46 10.26
C TYR A 59 6.66 2.95 10.15
N VAL A 60 7.22 3.47 11.25
CA VAL A 60 8.64 3.82 11.34
C VAL A 60 9.32 2.82 12.25
N ASP A 61 10.34 2.14 11.75
CA ASP A 61 11.07 1.14 12.54
C ASP A 61 12.08 1.76 13.52
N ASP A 62 12.65 0.94 14.39
CA ASP A 62 13.63 1.36 15.40
C ASP A 62 14.91 1.99 14.83
N LYS A 63 15.16 1.82 13.51
CA LYS A 63 16.30 2.43 12.81
C LYS A 63 15.91 3.74 12.12
N GLY A 64 14.65 4.14 12.20
CA GLY A 64 14.10 5.32 11.56
C GLY A 64 13.76 5.12 10.08
N TYR A 65 13.68 3.88 9.59
CA TYR A 65 13.17 3.64 8.24
C TYR A 65 11.65 3.72 8.25
N GLU A 66 11.10 4.50 7.33
CA GLU A 66 9.68 4.55 7.04
C GLU A 66 9.30 3.38 6.13
N TRP A 67 8.22 2.71 6.48
CA TRP A 67 7.59 1.62 5.75
C TRP A 67 6.16 2.02 5.45
N ILE A 68 5.78 2.00 4.17
CA ILE A 68 4.41 2.26 3.73
C ILE A 68 3.93 1.08 2.90
N ALA A 69 2.73 0.58 3.21
CA ALA A 69 1.98 -0.31 2.34
C ALA A 69 0.77 0.44 1.82
N GLY A 70 0.78 0.79 0.53
CA GLY A 70 -0.37 1.33 -0.19
C GLY A 70 -1.13 0.21 -0.88
N TYR A 71 -2.45 0.21 -0.83
CA TYR A 71 -3.25 -0.78 -1.53
C TYR A 71 -4.54 -0.19 -2.08
N VAL A 72 -4.85 -0.58 -3.32
CA VAL A 72 -6.06 -0.19 -4.03
C VAL A 72 -7.15 -1.21 -3.73
N LEU A 73 -8.33 -0.71 -3.38
CA LEU A 73 -9.48 -1.55 -3.10
C LEU A 73 -10.57 -1.37 -4.15
N GLU A 74 -11.21 -2.48 -4.48
CA GLU A 74 -12.50 -2.44 -5.16
C GLU A 74 -13.57 -1.94 -4.18
N GLU A 75 -14.41 -0.99 -4.63
CA GLU A 75 -15.27 -0.18 -3.77
C GLU A 75 -16.32 -1.01 -3.02
N GLU A 76 -16.99 -1.95 -3.70
CA GLU A 76 -18.12 -2.69 -3.14
C GLU A 76 -17.68 -3.89 -2.28
N THR A 77 -16.76 -4.68 -2.80
CA THR A 77 -16.27 -5.95 -2.25
C THR A 77 -15.08 -5.78 -1.34
N ARG A 78 -14.39 -4.63 -1.39
CA ARG A 78 -13.21 -4.31 -0.58
C ARG A 78 -12.04 -5.27 -0.79
N LYS A 79 -12.03 -5.96 -1.93
CA LYS A 79 -10.91 -6.81 -2.37
C LYS A 79 -9.75 -5.93 -2.82
N LYS A 80 -8.52 -6.35 -2.52
CA LYS A 80 -7.32 -5.70 -3.04
C LYS A 80 -7.20 -5.95 -4.54
N LEU A 81 -7.00 -4.87 -5.29
CA LEU A 81 -6.73 -4.88 -6.73
C LEU A 81 -5.25 -4.67 -7.02
N TYR A 82 -4.57 -3.92 -6.15
CA TYR A 82 -3.15 -3.63 -6.23
C TYR A 82 -2.59 -3.42 -4.83
N GLU A 83 -1.33 -3.76 -4.62
CA GLU A 83 -0.56 -3.34 -3.45
C GLU A 83 0.84 -2.91 -3.85
N VAL A 84 1.39 -1.96 -3.10
CA VAL A 84 2.76 -1.48 -3.22
C VAL A 84 3.38 -1.35 -1.84
N TRP A 85 4.64 -1.75 -1.74
CA TRP A 85 5.45 -1.61 -0.54
C TRP A 85 6.57 -0.61 -0.82
N ILE A 86 6.68 0.38 0.05
CA ILE A 86 7.63 1.48 -0.06
C ILE A 86 8.45 1.52 1.22
N ARG A 87 9.77 1.68 1.08
CA ARG A 87 10.68 1.92 2.18
C ARG A 87 11.48 3.19 1.92
N ASN A 88 11.37 4.19 2.80
CA ASN A 88 12.01 5.50 2.63
C ASN A 88 11.76 6.13 1.24
N GLY A 89 10.52 6.09 0.76
CA GLY A 89 10.16 6.62 -0.56
C GLY A 89 10.57 5.75 -1.76
N GLU A 90 11.30 4.65 -1.55
CA GLU A 90 11.64 3.71 -2.62
C GLU A 90 10.67 2.54 -2.64
N GLN A 91 10.05 2.26 -3.80
CA GLN A 91 9.25 1.06 -4.00
C GLN A 91 10.14 -0.19 -3.93
N ILE A 92 9.79 -1.13 -3.06
CA ILE A 92 10.54 -2.37 -2.83
C ILE A 92 9.80 -3.64 -3.28
N ALA A 93 8.47 -3.58 -3.39
CA ALA A 93 7.64 -4.67 -3.90
C ALA A 93 6.27 -4.15 -4.37
N TYR A 94 5.60 -4.91 -5.22
CA TYR A 94 4.20 -4.71 -5.57
C TYR A 94 3.56 -6.05 -5.94
N GLU A 95 2.23 -6.09 -5.94
CA GLU A 95 1.45 -7.19 -6.49
C GLU A 95 0.18 -6.63 -7.14
N ILE A 96 -0.23 -7.23 -8.26
CA ILE A 96 -1.43 -6.85 -9.00
C ILE A 96 -2.40 -8.04 -9.02
N TYR A 97 -3.65 -7.78 -8.67
CA TYR A 97 -4.68 -8.81 -8.50
C TYR A 97 -5.79 -8.73 -9.54
N VAL A 98 -5.60 -7.90 -10.56
CA VAL A 98 -6.51 -7.73 -11.69
C VAL A 98 -5.90 -8.39 -12.94
N ASP A 99 -6.76 -9.07 -13.70
CA ASP A 99 -6.39 -9.77 -14.94
C ASP A 99 -6.14 -8.81 -16.11
#